data_AF-A0A942SN16-F1
#
_entry.id   AF-A0A942SN16-F1
#
_cell.length_a   1.000
_cell.length_b   1.000
_cell.length_c   1.000
_cell.angle_alpha   90.00
_cell.angle_beta   90.00
_cell.angle_gamma   90.00
#
_symmetry.space_group_name_H-M   'P 1'
#
loop_
_entity.id
_entity.type
_entity.pdbx_description
1 polymer ?
#
loop_
_entity_poly.entity_id
_entity_poly.type
_entity_poly.pdbx_seq_one_letter_code
_entity_poly.pdbx_strand_id
1 'polypeptide(L)'
;MSRLPKLALVGRPNVGKSALFNKICGKKIAIVDEAEGVTRDRLYADADLFGRHFQVIDTGGINPRSDAPFNEEVKRQAEIAIEEADTIVMVVDAQVGLTALDHEVAQILLRTSKPLCLAVNKIDHPSQDYLIYEFQSLGIANKVAVSATQSWRIAELLEAALDPLSLEIGEEETDKPLSIAIIGRPNVGKSSLINYLLDDQRCIVSPIPGTTRDSVDVSFTHQGHTYTLIDTAGVRRKHAEHEVVDKFAAIRTERAIARADICLLVLDSQQGITVQEKRIANMVEEAGKGCIMLFNKWDLVKGFRMEHCLKEIENEASFLNHCPKLFISAKTGRNVEKIFDGIQTVHENSQKRITTHQLNKFIETAMQRNHPPMMMGKRLRVYYMAQVAINPPKFILFVNYPNLMMESYKKYLYNQFRETYGFTGVPILMHLKGKEKTRKEKQEEAMQQTRPKPPKMVSTPTEEEEFFEDDEEFSDWDETDENHLNWP
;
A
#
# COMPACT_ATOMS: atom_id res chain seq x y z
N MET A 1 19.89 19.16 -5.47
CA MET A 1 18.89 18.89 -4.41
C MET A 1 17.55 19.31 -4.97
N SER A 2 16.60 18.39 -5.13
CA SER A 2 15.26 18.72 -5.63
C SER A 2 14.56 19.64 -4.62
N ARG A 3 14.00 20.76 -5.09
CA ARG A 3 13.22 21.69 -4.27
C ARG A 3 11.92 20.98 -3.84
N LEU A 4 11.53 21.10 -2.57
CA LEU A 4 10.27 20.52 -2.07
C LEU A 4 9.06 21.22 -2.72
N PRO A 5 8.02 20.48 -3.13
CA PRO A 5 6.78 21.06 -3.63
C PRO A 5 6.14 21.97 -2.58
N LYS A 6 5.55 23.09 -3.00
CA LYS A 6 4.88 24.07 -2.15
C LYS A 6 3.37 24.05 -2.36
N LEU A 7 2.61 23.93 -1.28
CA LEU A 7 1.14 23.96 -1.26
C LEU A 7 0.68 25.21 -0.53
N ALA A 8 -0.08 26.09 -1.19
CA ALA A 8 -0.67 27.26 -0.56
C ALA A 8 -2.14 27.02 -0.16
N LEU A 9 -2.50 27.45 1.06
CA LEU A 9 -3.88 27.54 1.51
C LEU A 9 -4.39 28.97 1.29
N VAL A 10 -5.46 29.13 0.50
CA VAL A 10 -6.05 30.43 0.14
C VAL A 10 -7.54 30.43 0.43
N GLY A 11 -8.12 31.58 0.76
CA GLY A 11 -9.56 31.71 0.98
C GLY A 11 -9.88 32.90 1.87
N ARG A 12 -11.16 33.23 2.03
CA ARG A 12 -11.56 34.34 2.93
C ARG A 12 -11.23 34.03 4.41
N PRO A 13 -11.25 35.02 5.30
CA PRO A 13 -11.05 34.75 6.73
C PRO A 13 -12.12 33.86 7.35
N ASN A 14 -11.76 33.18 8.45
CA ASN A 14 -12.63 32.32 9.26
C ASN A 14 -13.20 31.05 8.59
N VAL A 15 -12.77 30.72 7.36
CA VAL A 15 -13.10 29.44 6.70
C VAL A 15 -12.37 28.23 7.29
N GLY A 16 -11.38 28.46 8.15
CA GLY A 16 -10.61 27.41 8.83
C GLY A 16 -9.26 27.07 8.19
N LYS A 17 -8.65 27.99 7.42
CA LYS A 17 -7.30 27.83 6.83
C LYS A 17 -6.25 27.44 7.88
N SER A 18 -6.13 28.19 8.97
CA SER A 18 -5.13 27.91 10.01
C SER A 18 -5.41 26.62 10.79
N ALA A 19 -6.68 26.21 10.92
CA ALA A 19 -7.02 24.90 11.48
C ALA A 19 -6.56 23.77 10.56
N LEU A 20 -6.74 23.93 9.25
CA LEU A 20 -6.28 23.00 8.24
C LEU A 20 -4.74 22.97 8.16
N PHE A 21 -4.08 24.13 8.19
CA PHE A 21 -2.63 24.27 8.25
C PHE A 21 -2.04 23.48 9.42
N ASN A 22 -2.51 23.76 10.64
CA ASN A 22 -2.05 23.06 11.86
C ASN A 22 -2.29 21.55 11.78
N LYS A 23 -3.39 21.14 11.12
CA LYS A 23 -3.70 19.73 10.94
C LYS A 23 -2.77 19.03 9.96
N ILE A 24 -2.37 19.71 8.89
CA ILE A 24 -1.44 19.20 7.87
C ILE A 24 -0.02 19.11 8.42
N CYS A 25 0.45 20.15 9.12
CA CYS A 25 1.83 20.24 9.60
C CYS A 25 2.12 19.36 10.84
N GLY A 26 1.07 18.84 11.49
CA GLY A 26 1.22 18.11 12.75
C GLY A 26 1.76 19.00 13.89
N LYS A 27 2.30 18.39 14.95
CA LYS A 27 2.72 19.10 16.19
C LYS A 27 4.09 19.79 16.12
N LYS A 28 4.81 19.73 15.00
CA LYS A 28 6.14 20.34 14.85
C LYS A 28 6.08 21.49 13.85
N ILE A 29 5.65 22.66 14.32
CA ILE A 29 5.82 23.91 13.57
C ILE A 29 7.29 24.32 13.78
N ALA A 30 8.12 24.16 12.77
CA ALA A 30 9.41 24.85 12.72
C ALA A 30 9.12 26.29 12.31
N ILE A 31 9.09 27.21 13.28
CA ILE A 31 9.13 28.63 12.98
C ILE A 31 10.54 28.88 12.45
N VAL A 32 10.68 29.06 11.13
CA VAL A 32 11.93 29.50 10.53
C VAL A 32 11.96 31.01 10.66
N ASP A 33 12.87 31.50 11.51
CA ASP A 33 13.19 32.91 11.64
C ASP A 33 14.19 33.31 10.54
N GLU A 34 13.84 34.39 9.86
CA GLU A 34 14.69 35.34 9.12
C GLU A 34 15.58 34.87 7.94
N ALA A 35 15.18 35.29 6.73
CA ALA A 35 16.12 35.83 5.74
C ALA A 35 15.67 37.27 5.41
N GLU A 36 16.63 38.19 5.40
CA GLU A 36 16.47 39.64 5.28
C GLU A 36 15.48 40.06 4.18
N GLY A 37 14.37 40.72 4.56
CA GLY A 37 13.59 41.57 3.65
C GLY A 37 12.13 41.19 3.36
N VAL A 38 11.52 40.18 3.98
CA VAL A 38 10.11 39.78 3.69
C VAL A 38 9.23 39.78 4.93
N THR A 39 8.02 40.34 4.79
CA THR A 39 7.02 40.62 5.83
C THR A 39 6.60 39.42 6.69
N ARG A 40 6.43 39.69 8.00
CA ARG A 40 6.07 38.81 9.14
C ARG A 40 4.80 37.94 9.03
N ASP A 41 4.09 37.91 7.90
CA ASP A 41 2.69 37.45 7.84
C ASP A 41 2.50 36.06 7.19
N ARG A 42 3.57 35.33 6.85
CA ARG A 42 3.50 34.03 6.15
C ARG A 42 4.12 32.92 6.98
N LEU A 43 3.34 31.87 7.24
CA LEU A 43 3.81 30.68 7.93
C LEU A 43 4.18 29.62 6.92
N TYR A 44 5.45 29.20 6.96
CA TYR A 44 5.95 28.04 6.24
C TYR A 44 6.08 26.88 7.23
N ALA A 45 5.68 25.69 6.79
CA ALA A 45 5.91 24.48 7.56
C ALA A 45 6.12 23.29 6.63
N ASP A 46 7.09 22.45 7.00
CA ASP A 46 7.29 21.17 6.33
C ASP A 46 6.19 20.19 6.74
N ALA A 47 5.65 19.47 5.77
CA ALA A 47 4.63 18.47 5.94
C ALA A 47 5.02 17.18 5.21
N ASP A 48 4.41 16.08 5.65
CA ASP A 48 4.58 14.76 5.05
C ASP A 48 3.21 14.18 4.73
N LEU A 49 3.04 13.72 3.49
CA LEU A 49 1.92 12.89 3.08
C LEU A 49 2.47 11.54 2.64
N PHE A 50 2.46 10.57 3.54
CA PHE A 50 2.84 9.19 3.24
C PHE A 50 4.28 9.05 2.69
N GLY A 51 5.24 9.79 3.23
CA GLY A 51 6.62 9.83 2.76
C GLY A 51 6.89 10.84 1.64
N ARG A 52 5.85 11.52 1.14
CA ARG A 52 6.00 12.65 0.23
C ARG A 52 6.14 13.93 1.06
N HIS A 53 7.36 14.46 1.10
CA HIS A 53 7.66 15.73 1.74
C HIS A 53 7.24 16.91 0.87
N PHE A 54 6.61 17.91 1.48
CA PHE A 54 6.20 19.17 0.83
C PHE A 54 6.17 20.29 1.86
N GLN A 55 6.14 21.53 1.40
CA GLN A 55 5.97 22.72 2.23
C GLN A 55 4.57 23.25 2.12
N VAL A 56 3.97 23.61 3.25
CA VAL A 56 2.67 24.30 3.31
C VAL A 56 2.89 25.76 3.62
N ILE A 57 2.18 26.61 2.89
CA ILE A 57 2.17 28.06 3.07
C ILE A 57 0.76 28.45 3.55
N ASP A 58 0.65 28.98 4.77
CA ASP A 58 -0.57 29.70 5.18
C ASP A 58 -0.45 31.14 4.69
N THR A 59 -1.31 31.52 3.75
CA THR A 59 -1.42 32.93 3.32
C THR A 59 -2.22 33.77 4.31
N GLY A 60 -2.72 33.17 5.39
CA GLY A 60 -3.62 33.76 6.37
C GLY A 60 -2.97 34.71 7.38
N GLY A 61 -2.70 35.94 6.94
CA GLY A 61 -2.48 37.08 7.83
C GLY A 61 -2.97 38.37 7.16
N ILE A 62 -4.15 38.87 7.55
CA ILE A 62 -4.55 40.23 7.16
C ILE A 62 -3.84 41.16 8.13
N ASN A 63 -2.96 42.01 7.62
CA ASN A 63 -2.26 42.98 8.44
C ASN A 63 -3.29 44.02 8.93
N PRO A 64 -3.61 44.09 10.23
CA PRO A 64 -4.57 45.05 10.77
C PRO A 64 -4.04 46.50 10.70
N ARG A 65 -2.80 46.70 10.23
CA ARG A 65 -2.17 48.01 9.99
C ARG A 65 -2.11 48.39 8.51
N SER A 66 -2.72 47.61 7.61
CA SER A 66 -2.86 47.96 6.21
C SER A 66 -4.00 48.96 6.03
N ASP A 67 -3.76 50.05 5.31
CA ASP A 67 -4.80 51.01 4.90
C ASP A 67 -5.67 50.49 3.74
N ALA A 68 -5.33 49.33 3.17
CA ALA A 68 -6.05 48.74 2.05
C ALA A 68 -7.40 48.13 2.51
N PRO A 69 -8.47 48.26 1.69
CA PRO A 69 -9.72 47.56 1.93
C PRO A 69 -9.50 46.05 2.10
N PHE A 70 -10.15 45.45 3.09
CA PHE A 70 -10.06 44.03 3.42
C PHE A 70 -10.19 43.09 2.19
N ASN A 71 -11.06 43.45 1.24
CA ASN A 71 -11.29 42.67 0.02
C ASN A 71 -10.06 42.68 -0.91
N GLU A 72 -9.31 43.78 -0.99
CA GLU A 72 -8.09 43.87 -1.80
C GLU A 72 -6.96 43.02 -1.21
N GLU A 73 -6.87 42.96 0.11
CA GLU A 73 -5.85 42.13 0.78
C GLU A 73 -6.07 40.64 0.51
N VAL A 74 -7.32 40.18 0.50
CA VAL A 74 -7.65 38.78 0.17
C VAL A 74 -7.29 38.45 -1.28
N LYS A 75 -7.46 39.39 -2.22
CA LYS A 75 -7.05 39.22 -3.63
C LYS A 75 -5.53 39.14 -3.76
N ARG A 76 -4.82 40.05 -3.09
CA ARG A 76 -3.34 40.07 -3.07
C ARG A 76 -2.77 38.75 -2.54
N GLN A 77 -3.39 38.18 -1.49
CA GLN A 77 -3.00 36.86 -0.97
C GLN A 77 -3.16 35.74 -2.01
N ALA A 78 -4.21 35.78 -2.82
CA ALA A 78 -4.42 34.80 -3.89
C ALA A 78 -3.35 34.93 -4.99
N GLU A 79 -2.99 36.15 -5.38
CA GLU A 79 -1.92 36.40 -6.37
C GLU A 79 -0.56 35.92 -5.88
N ILE A 80 -0.20 36.23 -4.63
CA ILE A 80 1.05 35.75 -4.01
C ILE A 80 1.08 34.22 -3.93
N ALA A 81 -0.05 33.58 -3.59
CA ALA A 81 -0.14 32.12 -3.58
C ALA A 81 0.12 31.52 -4.97
N ILE A 82 -0.41 32.16 -6.02
CA ILE A 82 -0.15 31.77 -7.41
C ILE A 82 1.33 31.90 -7.74
N GLU A 83 2.04 32.91 -7.24
CA GLU A 83 3.48 33.07 -7.52
C GLU A 83 4.34 32.02 -6.79
N GLU A 84 4.10 31.81 -5.50
CA GLU A 84 4.99 31.03 -4.64
C GLU A 84 4.74 29.52 -4.62
N ALA A 85 3.49 29.09 -4.77
CA ALA A 85 3.10 27.69 -4.60
C ALA A 85 3.18 26.90 -5.90
N ASP A 86 3.43 25.60 -5.82
CA ASP A 86 3.33 24.70 -6.96
C ASP A 86 1.89 24.20 -7.13
N THR A 87 1.14 24.05 -6.02
CA THR A 87 -0.30 23.74 -6.01
C THR A 87 -1.06 24.62 -5.02
N ILE A 88 -2.34 24.85 -5.28
CA ILE A 88 -3.18 25.76 -4.51
C ILE A 88 -4.42 25.02 -4.00
N VAL A 89 -4.71 25.19 -2.71
CA VAL A 89 -5.97 24.76 -2.09
C VAL A 89 -6.78 25.99 -1.69
N MET A 90 -7.88 26.22 -2.41
CA MET A 90 -8.90 27.19 -2.00
C MET A 90 -9.77 26.59 -0.90
N VAL A 91 -9.88 27.25 0.25
CA VAL A 91 -10.66 26.80 1.40
C VAL A 91 -11.93 27.64 1.53
N VAL A 92 -13.08 26.98 1.57
CA VAL A 92 -14.40 27.58 1.75
C VAL A 92 -15.10 26.95 2.95
N ASP A 93 -16.14 27.62 3.45
CA ASP A 93 -16.89 27.19 4.63
C ASP A 93 -18.27 26.64 4.23
N ALA A 94 -18.50 25.35 4.45
CA ALA A 94 -19.75 24.68 4.12
C ALA A 94 -20.96 25.20 4.91
N GLN A 95 -20.75 25.71 6.12
CA GLN A 95 -21.85 26.15 7.01
C GLN A 95 -22.34 27.55 6.65
N VAL A 96 -21.45 28.39 6.12
CA VAL A 96 -21.77 29.75 5.71
C VAL A 96 -22.26 29.80 4.26
N GLY A 97 -21.82 28.85 3.42
CA GLY A 97 -22.09 28.84 1.99
C GLY A 97 -21.21 29.84 1.22
N LEU A 98 -21.57 30.07 -0.03
CA LEU A 98 -20.83 30.91 -0.96
C LEU A 98 -21.00 32.41 -0.67
N THR A 99 -19.89 33.14 -0.71
CA THR A 99 -19.88 34.60 -0.62
C THR A 99 -19.36 35.25 -1.91
N ALA A 100 -19.57 36.57 -2.06
CA ALA A 100 -19.01 37.33 -3.19
C ALA A 100 -17.47 37.24 -3.21
N LEU A 101 -16.83 37.27 -2.04
CA LEU A 101 -15.39 37.12 -1.91
C LEU A 101 -14.89 35.76 -2.40
N ASP A 102 -15.64 34.69 -2.17
CA ASP A 102 -15.27 33.35 -2.64
C ASP A 102 -15.27 33.30 -4.18
N HIS A 103 -16.26 33.94 -4.83
CA HIS A 103 -16.30 34.05 -6.30
C HIS A 103 -15.13 34.87 -6.84
N GLU A 104 -14.83 36.01 -6.22
CA GLU A 104 -13.72 36.88 -6.65
C GLU A 104 -12.37 36.16 -6.53
N VAL A 105 -12.13 35.45 -5.42
CA VAL A 105 -10.91 34.66 -5.22
C VAL A 105 -10.84 33.50 -6.22
N ALA A 106 -11.95 32.77 -6.43
CA ALA A 106 -12.00 31.69 -7.41
C ALA A 106 -11.68 32.18 -8.83
N GLN A 107 -12.19 33.35 -9.24
CA GLN A 107 -11.89 33.94 -10.54
C GLN A 107 -10.41 34.29 -10.73
N ILE A 108 -9.72 34.71 -9.67
CA ILE A 108 -8.27 34.96 -9.70
C ILE A 108 -7.53 33.63 -9.84
N LEU A 109 -7.88 32.65 -9.02
CA LEU A 109 -7.23 31.34 -9.01
C LEU A 109 -7.47 30.54 -10.30
N LEU A 110 -8.63 30.66 -10.94
CA LEU A 110 -8.92 29.96 -12.21
C LEU A 110 -8.10 30.49 -13.41
N ARG A 111 -7.43 31.64 -13.28
CA ARG A 111 -6.56 32.18 -14.34
C ARG A 111 -5.17 31.54 -14.35
N THR A 112 -4.80 30.82 -13.29
CA THR A 112 -3.50 30.13 -13.24
C THR A 112 -3.56 28.77 -13.95
N SER A 113 -2.42 28.32 -14.47
CA SER A 113 -2.25 26.95 -14.98
C SER A 113 -1.87 25.96 -13.87
N LYS A 114 -1.64 26.44 -12.64
CA LYS A 114 -1.22 25.58 -11.53
C LYS A 114 -2.38 24.71 -11.04
N PRO A 115 -2.10 23.48 -10.55
CA PRO A 115 -3.11 22.64 -9.93
C PRO A 115 -3.90 23.36 -8.83
N LEU A 116 -5.22 23.32 -8.94
CA LEU A 116 -6.16 23.99 -8.03
C LEU A 116 -7.15 22.98 -7.48
N CYS A 117 -7.26 22.92 -6.15
CA CYS A 117 -8.20 22.08 -5.42
C CYS A 117 -9.07 22.92 -4.48
N LEU A 118 -10.36 22.58 -4.38
CA LEU A 118 -11.30 23.25 -3.47
C LEU A 118 -11.54 22.38 -2.21
N ALA A 119 -11.15 22.89 -1.05
CA ALA A 119 -11.47 22.32 0.25
C ALA A 119 -12.75 22.93 0.80
N VAL A 120 -13.85 22.16 0.78
CA VAL A 120 -15.12 22.56 1.40
C VAL A 120 -15.08 22.13 2.87
N ASN A 121 -14.68 23.05 3.73
CA ASN A 121 -14.37 22.79 5.14
C ASN A 121 -15.61 22.90 6.04
N LYS A 122 -15.51 22.37 7.26
CA LYS A 122 -16.58 22.31 8.29
C LYS A 122 -17.75 21.40 7.92
N ILE A 123 -17.50 20.36 7.12
CA ILE A 123 -18.43 19.24 6.95
C ILE A 123 -18.10 18.23 8.04
N ASP A 124 -18.79 18.30 9.16
CA ASP A 124 -18.45 17.57 10.39
C ASP A 124 -19.15 16.20 10.48
N HIS A 125 -20.07 15.91 9.58
CA HIS A 125 -20.78 14.63 9.54
C HIS A 125 -21.06 14.19 8.09
N PRO A 126 -21.00 12.89 7.75
CA PRO A 126 -21.31 12.39 6.41
C PRO A 126 -22.68 12.80 5.86
N SER A 127 -23.66 13.01 6.73
CA SER A 127 -24.99 13.50 6.33
C SER A 127 -24.97 14.92 5.76
N GLN A 128 -23.87 15.66 5.92
CA GLN A 128 -23.69 17.03 5.40
C GLN A 128 -22.93 17.04 4.07
N ASP A 129 -22.54 15.88 3.52
CA ASP A 129 -21.78 15.81 2.27
C ASP A 129 -22.49 16.49 1.09
N TYR A 130 -23.82 16.54 1.12
CA TYR A 130 -24.61 17.22 0.09
C TYR A 130 -24.33 18.73 -0.01
N LEU A 131 -23.79 19.37 1.05
CA LEU A 131 -23.42 20.78 1.04
C LEU A 131 -22.31 21.09 0.01
N ILE A 132 -21.52 20.08 -0.38
CA ILE A 132 -20.47 20.25 -1.38
C ILE A 132 -21.02 20.67 -2.77
N TYR A 133 -22.29 20.36 -3.06
CA TYR A 133 -22.88 20.59 -4.38
C TYR A 133 -23.09 22.07 -4.68
N GLU A 134 -23.33 22.91 -3.66
CA GLU A 134 -23.48 24.36 -3.82
C GLU A 134 -22.23 24.99 -4.47
N PHE A 135 -21.05 24.48 -4.12
CA PHE A 135 -19.76 25.02 -4.54
C PHE A 135 -19.36 24.65 -5.97
N GLN A 136 -20.18 23.92 -6.71
CA GLN A 136 -19.94 23.65 -8.14
C GLN A 136 -19.90 24.93 -8.98
N SER A 137 -20.64 25.96 -8.57
CA SER A 137 -20.72 27.25 -9.26
C SER A 137 -19.37 28.00 -9.33
N LEU A 138 -18.40 27.66 -8.47
CA LEU A 138 -17.06 28.25 -8.48
C LEU A 138 -16.20 27.80 -9.65
N GLY A 139 -16.63 26.80 -10.44
CA GLY A 139 -15.90 26.35 -11.63
C GLY A 139 -14.63 25.52 -11.35
N ILE A 140 -14.34 25.21 -10.09
CA ILE A 140 -13.20 24.37 -9.70
C ILE A 140 -13.63 22.90 -9.76
N ALA A 141 -13.00 22.13 -10.64
CA ALA A 141 -13.36 20.72 -10.89
C ALA A 141 -13.05 19.82 -9.69
N ASN A 142 -11.82 19.92 -9.16
CA ASN A 142 -11.34 19.07 -8.08
C ASN A 142 -11.74 19.66 -6.72
N LYS A 143 -12.63 18.97 -5.99
CA LYS A 143 -13.17 19.44 -4.72
C LYS A 143 -13.31 18.30 -3.72
N VAL A 144 -12.98 18.59 -2.46
CA VAL A 144 -13.00 17.62 -1.36
C VAL A 144 -13.71 18.23 -0.17
N ALA A 145 -14.74 17.54 0.32
CA ALA A 145 -15.38 17.84 1.60
C ALA A 145 -14.42 17.45 2.73
N VAL A 146 -14.15 18.38 3.66
CA VAL A 146 -13.21 18.16 4.76
C VAL A 146 -13.74 18.70 6.08
N SER A 147 -13.21 18.16 7.17
CA SER A 147 -13.29 18.79 8.50
C SER A 147 -11.90 18.88 9.10
N ALA A 148 -11.37 20.10 9.16
CA ALA A 148 -10.09 20.38 9.81
C ALA A 148 -10.13 20.02 11.31
N THR A 149 -11.24 20.30 11.99
CA THR A 149 -11.44 20.04 13.43
C THR A 149 -11.52 18.54 13.73
N GLN A 150 -12.24 17.77 12.92
CA GLN A 150 -12.37 16.33 13.10
C GLN A 150 -11.29 15.50 12.40
N SER A 151 -10.37 16.16 11.68
CA SER A 151 -9.33 15.50 10.87
C SER A 151 -9.91 14.59 9.79
N TRP A 152 -11.06 14.95 9.24
CA TRP A 152 -11.77 14.15 8.26
C TRP A 152 -11.37 14.53 6.83
N ARG A 153 -11.04 13.53 6.01
CA ARG A 153 -10.67 13.63 4.58
C ARG A 153 -9.49 14.55 4.26
N ILE A 154 -8.65 14.87 5.25
CA ILE A 154 -7.44 15.71 5.04
C ILE A 154 -6.44 15.02 4.10
N ALA A 155 -6.25 13.70 4.22
CA ALA A 155 -5.38 12.95 3.32
C ALA A 155 -5.90 12.98 1.87
N GLU A 156 -7.22 12.81 1.67
CA GLU A 156 -7.85 12.90 0.34
C GLU A 156 -7.67 14.28 -0.28
N LEU A 157 -7.79 15.35 0.53
CA LEU A 157 -7.55 16.71 0.08
C LEU A 157 -6.10 16.93 -0.37
N LEU A 158 -5.13 16.46 0.43
CA LEU A 158 -3.71 16.62 0.11
C LEU A 158 -3.29 15.80 -1.11
N GLU A 159 -3.80 14.57 -1.25
CA GLU A 159 -3.60 13.79 -2.48
C GLU A 159 -4.19 14.50 -3.69
N ALA A 160 -5.45 14.95 -3.60
CA ALA A 160 -6.11 15.68 -4.68
C ALA A 160 -5.33 16.94 -5.10
N ALA A 161 -4.69 17.64 -4.15
CA ALA A 161 -3.88 18.82 -4.42
C ALA A 161 -2.48 18.50 -4.97
N LEU A 162 -1.83 17.43 -4.48
CA LEU A 162 -0.44 17.12 -4.79
C LEU A 162 -0.27 16.12 -5.94
N ASP A 163 -1.23 15.25 -6.22
CA ASP A 163 -1.13 14.23 -7.27
C ASP A 163 -0.89 14.81 -8.67
N PRO A 164 -1.51 15.95 -9.07
CA PRO A 164 -1.17 16.61 -10.33
C PRO A 164 0.32 17.00 -10.44
N LEU A 165 0.97 17.37 -9.32
CA LEU A 165 2.40 17.67 -9.30
C LEU A 165 3.28 16.42 -9.46
N SER A 166 2.76 15.23 -9.15
CA SER A 166 3.48 13.98 -9.38
C SER A 166 3.63 13.68 -10.88
N LEU A 167 2.70 14.19 -11.69
CA LEU A 167 2.74 14.06 -13.15
C LEU A 167 3.77 15.01 -13.79
N GLU A 168 4.07 16.15 -13.14
CA GLU A 168 5.05 17.13 -13.65
C GLU A 168 6.49 16.89 -13.17
N ILE A 169 6.69 16.12 -12.09
CA ILE A 169 8.03 15.79 -11.54
C ILE A 169 8.47 14.36 -11.99
N GLY A 170 7.66 13.67 -12.78
CA GLY A 170 7.79 12.25 -13.08
C GLY A 170 8.17 11.87 -14.52
N GLU A 171 8.69 12.78 -15.34
CA GLU A 171 9.24 12.42 -16.66
C GLU A 171 10.72 12.02 -16.65
N GLU A 172 11.42 12.15 -15.51
CA GLU A 172 12.81 11.70 -15.37
C GLU A 172 12.93 10.33 -14.67
N GLU A 173 12.44 9.24 -15.28
CA GLU A 173 13.03 7.89 -15.09
C GLU A 173 12.50 6.82 -16.09
N THR A 174 12.08 7.18 -17.31
CA THR A 174 11.71 6.17 -18.32
C THR A 174 12.89 5.37 -18.88
N ASP A 175 14.13 5.73 -18.54
CA ASP A 175 15.34 5.13 -19.13
C ASP A 175 16.07 4.13 -18.22
N LYS A 176 15.55 3.85 -17.02
CA LYS A 176 16.19 2.85 -16.16
C LYS A 176 15.89 1.44 -16.66
N PRO A 177 16.90 0.63 -17.03
CA PRO A 177 16.66 -0.71 -17.53
C PRO A 177 16.09 -1.60 -16.45
N LEU A 178 15.04 -2.36 -16.78
CA LEU A 178 14.35 -3.23 -15.83
C LEU A 178 15.25 -4.42 -15.49
N SER A 179 15.53 -4.60 -14.20
CA SER A 179 16.43 -5.62 -13.72
C SER A 179 15.70 -6.94 -13.47
N ILE A 180 16.09 -8.00 -14.18
CA ILE A 180 15.43 -9.31 -14.16
C ILE A 180 16.39 -10.38 -13.62
N ALA A 181 15.97 -11.13 -12.60
CA ALA A 181 16.70 -12.30 -12.11
C ALA A 181 16.01 -13.60 -12.53
N ILE A 182 16.77 -14.55 -13.07
CA ILE A 182 16.27 -15.91 -13.40
C ILE A 182 16.70 -16.86 -12.29
N ILE A 183 15.73 -17.29 -11.47
CA ILE A 183 15.95 -18.07 -10.26
C ILE A 183 15.26 -19.44 -10.35
N GLY A 184 15.69 -20.38 -9.51
CA GLY A 184 15.15 -21.74 -9.46
C GLY A 184 16.22 -22.78 -9.17
N ARG A 185 15.82 -24.03 -8.98
CA ARG A 185 16.74 -25.13 -8.66
C ARG A 185 17.76 -25.42 -9.76
N PRO A 186 18.88 -26.10 -9.45
CA PRO A 186 19.75 -26.67 -10.48
C PRO A 186 18.96 -27.51 -11.50
N ASN A 187 19.38 -27.50 -12.77
CA ASN A 187 18.85 -28.36 -13.85
C ASN A 187 17.37 -28.17 -14.28
N VAL A 188 16.66 -27.15 -13.77
CA VAL A 188 15.31 -26.76 -14.24
C VAL A 188 15.31 -26.10 -15.63
N GLY A 189 16.48 -25.77 -16.17
CA GLY A 189 16.65 -25.21 -17.51
C GLY A 189 16.89 -23.69 -17.59
N LYS A 190 17.31 -23.06 -16.48
CA LYS A 190 17.70 -21.63 -16.44
C LYS A 190 18.72 -21.23 -17.52
N SER A 191 19.75 -22.06 -17.70
CA SER A 191 20.81 -21.80 -18.69
C SER A 191 20.29 -21.84 -20.13
N SER A 192 19.44 -22.82 -20.43
CA SER A 192 18.80 -22.93 -21.74
C SER A 192 17.89 -21.74 -22.01
N LEU A 193 17.16 -21.25 -20.98
CA LEU A 193 16.31 -20.08 -21.11
C LEU A 193 17.12 -18.80 -21.37
N ILE A 194 18.21 -18.57 -20.63
CA ILE A 194 19.08 -17.40 -20.82
C ILE A 194 19.67 -17.40 -22.24
N ASN A 195 20.21 -18.53 -22.69
CA ASN A 195 20.78 -18.61 -24.03
C ASN A 195 19.71 -18.35 -25.10
N TYR A 196 18.52 -18.94 -24.95
CA TYR A 196 17.42 -18.68 -25.87
C TYR A 196 17.05 -17.19 -25.92
N LEU A 197 16.96 -16.52 -24.76
CA LEU A 197 16.63 -15.09 -24.69
C LEU A 197 17.71 -14.20 -25.30
N LEU A 198 18.99 -14.60 -25.22
CA LEU A 198 20.13 -13.83 -25.74
C LEU A 198 20.40 -14.10 -27.23
N ASP A 199 20.13 -15.32 -27.71
CA ASP A 199 20.28 -15.72 -29.12
C ASP A 199 19.04 -15.40 -29.96
N ASP A 200 17.95 -14.92 -29.35
CA ASP A 200 16.78 -14.43 -30.07
C ASP A 200 17.19 -13.24 -30.95
N GLN A 201 16.96 -13.35 -32.26
CA GLN A 201 17.33 -12.34 -33.26
C GLN A 201 16.73 -10.95 -32.96
N ARG A 202 15.70 -10.88 -32.11
CA ARG A 202 15.04 -9.64 -31.71
C ARG A 202 15.67 -8.97 -30.49
N CYS A 203 16.56 -9.65 -29.77
CA CYS A 203 17.25 -9.12 -28.60
C CYS A 203 18.58 -8.51 -29.00
N ILE A 204 18.70 -7.18 -28.95
CA ILE A 204 19.98 -6.51 -29.21
C ILE A 204 20.75 -6.45 -27.90
N VAL A 205 21.87 -7.20 -27.81
CA VAL A 205 22.74 -7.17 -26.63
C VAL A 205 23.61 -5.92 -26.66
N SER A 206 23.55 -5.12 -25.59
CA SER A 206 24.43 -3.97 -25.44
C SER A 206 25.74 -4.43 -24.80
N PRO A 207 26.91 -4.18 -25.42
CA PRO A 207 28.20 -4.63 -24.90
C PRO A 207 28.74 -3.74 -23.78
N ILE A 208 28.01 -2.73 -23.30
CA ILE A 208 28.52 -1.74 -22.34
C ILE A 208 28.90 -2.44 -21.02
N PRO A 209 30.20 -2.58 -20.72
CA PRO A 209 30.66 -3.20 -19.49
C PRO A 209 30.77 -2.09 -18.44
N GLY A 210 29.88 -2.09 -17.44
CA GLY A 210 30.11 -1.30 -16.24
C GLY A 210 28.85 -0.83 -15.52
N THR A 211 28.46 -1.57 -14.48
CA THR A 211 27.98 -0.97 -13.21
C THR A 211 28.19 -1.97 -12.07
N THR A 212 29.18 -1.68 -11.23
CA THR A 212 29.58 -2.37 -9.98
C THR A 212 30.36 -3.68 -10.10
N ARG A 213 31.27 -3.85 -9.13
CA ARG A 213 32.58 -4.52 -9.23
C ARG A 213 32.55 -6.06 -9.19
N ASP A 214 31.38 -6.69 -9.15
CA ASP A 214 31.21 -8.13 -8.97
C ASP A 214 29.84 -8.65 -9.51
N SER A 215 29.65 -8.76 -10.83
CA SER A 215 28.81 -9.78 -11.51
C SER A 215 28.73 -9.52 -13.03
N VAL A 216 28.58 -10.59 -13.81
CA VAL A 216 28.34 -10.53 -15.27
C VAL A 216 26.83 -10.33 -15.49
N ASP A 217 26.39 -9.08 -15.42
CA ASP A 217 25.02 -8.70 -15.81
C ASP A 217 24.98 -8.47 -17.32
N VAL A 218 23.86 -8.81 -17.97
CA VAL A 218 23.72 -8.68 -19.43
C VAL A 218 22.53 -7.79 -19.75
N SER A 219 22.79 -6.64 -20.38
CA SER A 219 21.74 -5.73 -20.85
C SER A 219 21.36 -6.03 -22.29
N PHE A 220 20.06 -6.06 -22.57
CA PHE A 220 19.52 -6.30 -23.89
C PHE A 220 18.23 -5.50 -24.11
N THR A 221 17.93 -5.18 -25.36
CA THR A 221 16.71 -4.45 -25.74
C THR A 221 15.76 -5.38 -26.48
N HIS A 222 14.48 -5.39 -26.08
CA HIS A 222 13.41 -6.13 -26.74
C HIS A 222 12.20 -5.21 -26.93
N GLN A 223 11.72 -5.09 -28.18
CA GLN A 223 10.58 -4.22 -28.55
C GLN A 223 10.70 -2.77 -28.03
N GLY A 224 11.92 -2.21 -28.03
CA GLY A 224 12.18 -0.84 -27.56
C GLY A 224 12.35 -0.68 -26.05
N HIS A 225 12.14 -1.74 -25.25
CA HIS A 225 12.38 -1.73 -23.81
C HIS A 225 13.74 -2.33 -23.47
N THR A 226 14.47 -1.68 -22.56
CA THR A 226 15.79 -2.14 -22.10
C THR A 226 15.67 -2.95 -20.82
N TYR A 227 16.26 -4.14 -20.84
CA TYR A 227 16.25 -5.10 -19.74
C TYR A 227 17.68 -5.46 -19.33
N THR A 228 17.89 -5.77 -18.06
CA THR A 228 19.18 -6.24 -17.53
C THR A 228 18.99 -7.58 -16.83
N LEU A 229 19.61 -8.65 -17.35
CA LEU A 229 19.65 -9.95 -16.69
C LEU A 229 20.73 -9.95 -15.59
N ILE A 230 20.33 -10.18 -14.35
CA ILE A 230 21.22 -10.23 -13.20
C ILE A 230 21.81 -11.63 -13.00
N ASP A 231 23.11 -11.66 -12.65
CA ASP A 231 23.86 -12.85 -12.24
C ASP A 231 23.85 -14.00 -13.28
N THR A 232 24.14 -13.67 -14.55
CA THR A 232 24.28 -14.65 -15.63
C THR A 232 25.58 -15.47 -15.54
N ALA A 233 26.48 -15.15 -14.60
CA ALA A 233 27.78 -15.78 -14.41
C ALA A 233 27.69 -17.28 -14.07
N GLY A 234 26.62 -17.71 -13.38
CA GLY A 234 26.36 -19.13 -13.11
C GLY A 234 25.96 -19.95 -14.34
N VAL A 235 25.59 -19.29 -15.44
CA VAL A 235 25.11 -19.93 -16.67
C VAL A 235 26.22 -20.06 -17.71
N ARG A 236 27.09 -19.05 -17.85
CA ARG A 236 28.24 -19.11 -18.78
C ARG A 236 29.37 -20.03 -18.32
N ARG A 237 29.50 -20.32 -17.01
CA ARG A 237 30.59 -21.14 -16.45
C ARG A 237 30.40 -22.65 -16.53
N LYS A 238 29.41 -23.16 -17.28
CA LYS A 238 29.13 -24.61 -17.37
C LYS A 238 30.16 -25.46 -18.15
N HIS A 239 31.30 -24.89 -18.56
CA HIS A 239 32.40 -25.67 -19.13
C HIS A 239 33.57 -25.95 -18.17
N ALA A 240 33.50 -25.56 -16.89
CA ALA A 240 34.55 -25.89 -15.94
C ALA A 240 34.01 -26.33 -14.57
N GLU A 241 34.12 -27.64 -14.35
CA GLU A 241 34.38 -28.35 -13.09
C GLU A 241 33.35 -28.39 -11.93
N HIS A 242 33.34 -29.61 -11.37
CA HIS A 242 32.46 -30.24 -10.41
C HIS A 242 32.36 -29.61 -8.99
N GLU A 243 31.18 -29.78 -8.40
CA GLU A 243 30.89 -30.19 -6.99
C GLU A 243 31.16 -29.31 -5.76
N VAL A 244 31.70 -28.08 -5.83
CA VAL A 244 31.92 -27.27 -4.58
C VAL A 244 30.90 -26.12 -4.38
N VAL A 245 29.80 -26.06 -5.13
CA VAL A 245 29.07 -24.80 -5.37
C VAL A 245 27.76 -24.60 -4.55
N ASP A 246 27.25 -25.61 -3.85
CA ASP A 246 25.89 -25.52 -3.27
C ASP A 246 25.74 -24.52 -2.12
N LYS A 247 26.74 -24.35 -1.24
CA LYS A 247 26.68 -23.35 -0.15
C LYS A 247 26.63 -21.92 -0.65
N PHE A 248 27.28 -21.63 -1.78
CA PHE A 248 27.31 -20.30 -2.38
C PHE A 248 26.12 -20.03 -3.32
N ALA A 249 25.38 -21.06 -3.73
CA ALA A 249 24.21 -20.92 -4.59
C ALA A 249 23.05 -20.18 -3.90
N ALA A 250 22.87 -20.40 -2.60
CA ALA A 250 21.85 -19.69 -1.81
C ALA A 250 22.15 -18.19 -1.71
N ILE A 251 23.38 -17.82 -1.34
CA ILE A 251 23.82 -16.42 -1.23
C ILE A 251 23.74 -15.70 -2.59
N ARG A 252 24.08 -16.39 -3.69
CA ARG A 252 23.93 -15.85 -5.05
C ARG A 252 22.47 -15.57 -5.39
N THR A 253 21.58 -16.52 -5.09
CA THR A 253 20.14 -16.37 -5.31
C THR A 253 19.59 -15.18 -4.53
N GLU A 254 19.97 -15.03 -3.26
CA GLU A 254 19.57 -13.90 -2.41
C GLU A 254 20.03 -12.55 -2.98
N ARG A 255 21.30 -12.47 -3.40
CA ARG A 255 21.84 -11.25 -4.03
C ARG A 255 21.15 -10.93 -5.36
N ALA A 256 20.84 -11.94 -6.16
CA ALA A 256 20.13 -11.76 -7.42
C ALA A 256 18.71 -11.22 -7.18
N ILE A 257 17.98 -11.78 -6.21
CA ILE A 257 16.64 -11.31 -5.81
C ILE A 257 16.71 -9.85 -5.32
N ALA A 258 17.67 -9.53 -4.45
CA ALA A 258 17.78 -8.18 -3.88
C ALA A 258 17.97 -7.09 -4.96
N ARG A 259 18.76 -7.39 -6.00
CA ARG A 259 19.07 -6.47 -7.11
C ARG A 259 18.01 -6.44 -8.20
N ALA A 260 17.17 -7.46 -8.32
CA ALA A 260 16.14 -7.53 -9.35
C ALA A 260 14.93 -6.67 -9.01
N ASP A 261 14.25 -6.19 -10.04
CA ASP A 261 12.89 -5.67 -9.97
C ASP A 261 11.88 -6.81 -10.11
N ILE A 262 12.16 -7.74 -11.03
CA ILE A 262 11.32 -8.91 -11.32
C ILE A 262 12.14 -10.20 -11.30
N CYS A 263 11.62 -11.21 -10.63
CA CYS A 263 12.17 -12.55 -10.53
C CYS A 263 11.37 -13.53 -11.41
N LEU A 264 12.06 -14.22 -12.31
CA LEU A 264 11.53 -15.32 -13.09
C LEU A 264 11.85 -16.64 -12.39
N LEU A 265 10.87 -17.21 -11.70
CA LEU A 265 11.01 -18.49 -10.99
C LEU A 265 10.79 -19.65 -11.95
N VAL A 266 11.89 -20.29 -12.37
CA VAL A 266 11.85 -21.43 -13.30
C VAL A 266 11.63 -22.73 -12.54
N LEU A 267 10.57 -23.43 -12.93
CA LEU A 267 10.13 -24.72 -12.40
C LEU A 267 10.29 -25.80 -13.48
N ASP A 268 10.59 -27.02 -13.05
CA ASP A 268 10.51 -28.19 -13.92
C ASP A 268 9.08 -28.72 -13.93
N SER A 269 8.41 -28.66 -15.07
CA SER A 269 7.00 -29.04 -15.20
C SER A 269 6.72 -30.52 -14.87
N GLN A 270 7.73 -31.39 -14.92
CA GLN A 270 7.57 -32.80 -14.56
C GLN A 270 7.63 -33.02 -13.04
N GLN A 271 8.30 -32.13 -12.31
CA GLN A 271 8.52 -32.26 -10.87
C GLN A 271 7.61 -31.35 -10.04
N GLY A 272 6.94 -30.38 -10.65
CA GLY A 272 6.07 -29.45 -9.94
C GLY A 272 6.84 -28.54 -8.99
N ILE A 273 6.20 -28.13 -7.89
CA ILE A 273 6.76 -27.19 -6.92
C ILE A 273 7.39 -27.95 -5.74
N THR A 274 8.72 -27.92 -5.61
CA THR A 274 9.39 -28.59 -4.48
C THR A 274 9.63 -27.66 -3.30
N VAL A 275 10.08 -28.21 -2.17
CA VAL A 275 10.44 -27.43 -0.96
C VAL A 275 11.46 -26.33 -1.26
N GLN A 276 12.40 -26.56 -2.18
CA GLN A 276 13.42 -25.56 -2.50
C GLN A 276 12.85 -24.39 -3.29
N GLU A 277 11.94 -24.62 -4.26
CA GLU A 277 11.27 -23.52 -4.94
C GLU A 277 10.36 -22.73 -4.01
N LYS A 278 9.67 -23.38 -3.06
CA LYS A 278 8.90 -22.67 -2.03
C LYS A 278 9.78 -21.73 -1.19
N ARG A 279 10.98 -22.19 -0.80
CA ARG A 279 11.95 -21.36 -0.07
C ARG A 279 12.41 -20.16 -0.89
N ILE A 280 12.77 -20.38 -2.16
CA ILE A 280 13.19 -19.31 -3.07
C ILE A 280 12.03 -18.31 -3.28
N ALA A 281 10.81 -18.80 -3.49
CA ALA A 281 9.65 -17.96 -3.71
C ALA A 281 9.28 -17.11 -2.46
N ASN A 282 9.43 -17.67 -1.25
CA ASN A 282 9.30 -16.90 -0.01
C ASN A 282 10.33 -15.76 0.06
N MET A 283 11.58 -16.00 -0.33
CA MET A 283 12.60 -14.94 -0.35
C MET A 283 12.23 -13.80 -1.33
N VAL A 284 11.61 -14.12 -2.47
CA VAL A 284 11.12 -13.13 -3.43
C VAL A 284 9.98 -12.30 -2.84
N GLU A 285 9.01 -12.96 -2.19
CA GLU A 285 7.87 -12.32 -1.53
C GLU A 285 8.34 -11.38 -0.40
N GLU A 286 9.24 -11.86 0.46
CA GLU A 286 9.83 -11.10 1.57
C GLU A 286 10.64 -9.90 1.08
N ALA A 287 11.36 -10.06 -0.02
CA ALA A 287 12.09 -8.97 -0.67
C ALA A 287 11.18 -7.97 -1.42
N GLY A 288 9.87 -8.28 -1.53
CA GLY A 288 8.91 -7.42 -2.19
C GLY A 288 9.13 -7.29 -3.70
N LYS A 289 9.65 -8.33 -4.36
CA LYS A 289 9.97 -8.29 -5.79
C LYS A 289 8.85 -8.87 -6.63
N GLY A 290 8.70 -8.39 -7.86
CA GLY A 290 7.78 -8.99 -8.82
C GLY A 290 8.17 -10.44 -9.10
N CYS A 291 7.20 -11.33 -9.28
CA CYS A 291 7.45 -12.76 -9.48
C CYS A 291 6.59 -13.33 -10.61
N ILE A 292 7.23 -14.08 -11.51
CA ILE A 292 6.58 -14.81 -12.59
C ILE A 292 7.05 -16.27 -12.52
N MET A 293 6.08 -17.19 -12.49
CA MET A 293 6.35 -18.62 -12.44
C MET A 293 6.44 -19.19 -13.86
N LEU A 294 7.59 -19.77 -14.21
CA LEU A 294 7.86 -20.36 -15.51
C LEU A 294 7.92 -21.89 -15.41
N PHE A 295 6.87 -22.56 -15.85
CA PHE A 295 6.82 -24.02 -15.98
C PHE A 295 7.56 -24.45 -17.24
N ASN A 296 8.84 -24.78 -17.08
CA ASN A 296 9.73 -25.13 -18.19
C ASN A 296 9.70 -26.64 -18.50
N LYS A 297 10.23 -27.03 -19.66
CA LYS A 297 10.20 -28.40 -20.20
C LYS A 297 8.79 -28.91 -20.50
N TRP A 298 7.87 -28.01 -20.83
CA TRP A 298 6.49 -28.37 -21.14
C TRP A 298 6.36 -29.30 -22.37
N ASP A 299 7.38 -29.34 -23.23
CA ASP A 299 7.49 -30.28 -24.35
C ASP A 299 7.62 -31.76 -23.92
N LEU A 300 8.08 -32.02 -22.69
CA LEU A 300 8.28 -33.37 -22.17
C LEU A 300 7.06 -33.91 -21.40
N VAL A 301 6.07 -33.06 -21.14
CA VAL A 301 4.89 -33.42 -20.35
C VAL A 301 3.93 -34.24 -21.22
N LYS A 302 3.72 -35.51 -20.85
CA LYS A 302 2.79 -36.44 -21.51
C LYS A 302 1.71 -36.88 -20.51
N GLY A 303 0.43 -36.77 -20.88
CA GLY A 303 -0.70 -37.22 -20.06
C GLY A 303 -1.07 -36.33 -18.87
N PHE A 304 -0.21 -35.38 -18.48
CA PHE A 304 -0.48 -34.40 -17.43
C PHE A 304 -1.23 -33.18 -17.99
N ARG A 305 -2.36 -32.80 -17.37
CA ARG A 305 -3.11 -31.58 -17.71
C ARG A 305 -2.62 -30.39 -16.90
N MET A 306 -2.64 -29.21 -17.52
CA MET A 306 -2.29 -27.92 -16.88
C MET A 306 -3.02 -27.71 -15.54
N GLU A 307 -4.28 -28.15 -15.45
CA GLU A 307 -5.13 -28.06 -14.26
C GLU A 307 -4.53 -28.73 -13.02
N HIS A 308 -3.80 -29.84 -13.17
CA HIS A 308 -3.19 -30.53 -12.03
C HIS A 308 -2.07 -29.69 -11.43
N CYS A 309 -1.21 -29.10 -12.27
CA CYS A 309 -0.13 -28.21 -11.82
C CYS A 309 -0.70 -26.96 -11.14
N LEU A 310 -1.80 -26.40 -11.66
CA LEU A 310 -2.44 -25.23 -11.06
C LEU A 310 -3.02 -25.54 -9.67
N LYS A 311 -3.70 -26.68 -9.53
CA LYS A 311 -4.25 -27.14 -8.23
C LYS A 311 -3.16 -27.43 -7.21
N GLU A 312 -2.03 -27.98 -7.64
CA GLU A 312 -0.88 -28.25 -6.76
C GLU A 312 -0.35 -26.94 -6.16
N ILE A 313 -0.17 -25.90 -6.98
CA ILE A 313 0.24 -24.56 -6.48
C ILE A 313 -0.80 -24.00 -5.52
N GLU A 314 -2.08 -24.10 -5.86
CA GLU A 314 -3.16 -23.54 -5.04
C GLU A 314 -3.19 -24.17 -3.64
N ASN A 315 -2.96 -25.48 -3.54
CA ASN A 315 -2.95 -26.22 -2.29
C ASN A 315 -1.64 -26.02 -1.50
N GLU A 316 -0.50 -26.06 -2.18
CA GLU A 316 0.80 -26.14 -1.53
C GLU A 316 1.52 -24.80 -1.36
N ALA A 317 1.14 -23.79 -2.14
CA ALA A 317 1.78 -22.48 -2.19
C ALA A 317 0.78 -21.37 -2.56
N SER A 318 -0.33 -21.30 -1.80
CA SER A 318 -1.40 -20.32 -2.00
C SER A 318 -0.93 -18.86 -2.02
N PHE A 319 0.17 -18.54 -1.35
CA PHE A 319 0.79 -17.21 -1.40
C PHE A 319 1.29 -16.83 -2.80
N LEU A 320 1.60 -17.80 -3.67
CA LEU A 320 2.00 -17.59 -5.07
C LEU A 320 0.82 -17.57 -6.06
N ASN A 321 -0.42 -17.65 -5.58
CA ASN A 321 -1.59 -17.64 -6.47
C ASN A 321 -1.65 -16.36 -7.32
N HIS A 322 -1.18 -15.24 -6.78
CA HIS A 322 -1.13 -13.98 -7.47
C HIS A 322 -0.07 -13.90 -8.59
N CYS A 323 0.92 -14.79 -8.62
CA CYS A 323 1.98 -14.79 -9.63
C CYS A 323 1.46 -15.32 -10.99
N PRO A 324 1.76 -14.66 -12.13
CA PRO A 324 1.50 -15.22 -13.45
C PRO A 324 2.21 -16.55 -13.63
N LYS A 325 1.53 -17.50 -14.28
CA LYS A 325 2.03 -18.86 -14.51
C LYS A 325 2.12 -19.09 -16.01
N LEU A 326 3.33 -19.24 -16.52
CA LEU A 326 3.60 -19.43 -17.94
C LEU A 326 4.20 -20.80 -18.19
N PHE A 327 3.59 -21.57 -19.09
CA PHE A 327 4.09 -22.87 -19.52
C PHE A 327 4.94 -22.70 -20.78
N ILE A 328 6.23 -22.99 -20.65
CA ILE A 328 7.25 -22.72 -21.67
C ILE A 328 8.12 -23.94 -21.96
N SER A 329 8.83 -23.89 -23.09
CA SER A 329 9.92 -24.81 -23.37
C SER A 329 11.10 -24.04 -23.92
N ALA A 330 12.12 -23.83 -23.07
CA ALA A 330 13.35 -23.15 -23.47
C ALA A 330 14.11 -23.89 -24.59
N LYS A 331 13.89 -25.20 -24.74
CA LYS A 331 14.54 -26.01 -25.79
C LYS A 331 13.91 -25.79 -27.16
N THR A 332 12.58 -25.68 -27.21
CA THR A 332 11.83 -25.54 -28.49
C THR A 332 11.48 -24.10 -28.81
N GLY A 333 11.63 -23.17 -27.85
CA GLY A 333 11.20 -21.78 -27.97
C GLY A 333 9.71 -21.55 -27.69
N ARG A 334 8.95 -22.61 -27.40
CA ARG A 334 7.49 -22.51 -27.19
C ARG A 334 7.17 -21.55 -26.04
N ASN A 335 6.33 -20.55 -26.34
CA ASN A 335 5.80 -19.54 -25.41
C ASN A 335 6.87 -18.68 -24.69
N VAL A 336 8.13 -18.68 -25.14
CA VAL A 336 9.17 -17.85 -24.49
C VAL A 336 8.91 -16.36 -24.70
N GLU A 337 8.33 -15.96 -25.84
CA GLU A 337 7.99 -14.55 -26.11
C GLU A 337 6.99 -13.97 -25.11
N LYS A 338 6.04 -14.78 -24.61
CA LYS A 338 5.03 -14.35 -23.63
C LYS A 338 5.60 -13.96 -22.27
N ILE A 339 6.88 -14.29 -22.02
CA ILE A 339 7.57 -13.87 -20.79
C ILE A 339 7.68 -12.35 -20.75
N PHE A 340 7.94 -11.69 -21.89
CA PHE A 340 8.07 -10.24 -21.97
C PHE A 340 6.75 -9.53 -21.68
N ASP A 341 5.64 -10.03 -22.23
CA ASP A 341 4.29 -9.52 -21.90
C ASP A 341 3.99 -9.63 -20.40
N GLY A 342 4.38 -10.76 -19.79
CA GLY A 342 4.25 -10.99 -18.36
C GLY A 342 5.11 -10.02 -17.53
N ILE A 343 6.35 -9.78 -17.95
CA ILE A 343 7.28 -8.84 -17.30
C ILE A 343 6.68 -7.42 -17.31
N GLN A 344 6.19 -6.95 -18.46
CA GLN A 344 5.55 -5.64 -18.58
C GLN A 344 4.32 -5.54 -17.68
N THR A 345 3.44 -6.53 -17.73
CA THR A 345 2.23 -6.56 -16.88
C THR A 345 2.58 -6.48 -15.38
N VAL A 346 3.61 -7.21 -14.95
CA VAL A 346 4.06 -7.19 -13.54
C VAL A 346 4.72 -5.86 -13.18
N HIS A 347 5.49 -5.27 -14.10
CA HIS A 347 6.11 -3.96 -13.91
C HIS A 347 5.07 -2.84 -13.79
N GLU A 348 4.08 -2.80 -14.68
CA GLU A 348 2.97 -1.83 -14.61
C GLU A 348 2.20 -1.96 -13.29
N ASN A 349 1.94 -3.20 -12.86
CA ASN A 349 1.30 -3.46 -11.58
C ASN A 349 2.15 -3.02 -10.38
N SER A 350 3.49 -3.06 -10.47
CA SER A 350 4.35 -2.63 -9.35
C SER A 350 4.41 -1.11 -9.19
N GLN A 351 4.19 -0.39 -10.29
CA GLN A 351 4.11 1.08 -10.35
C GLN A 351 2.70 1.62 -10.10
N LYS A 352 1.69 0.75 -10.05
CA LYS A 352 0.30 1.15 -9.89
C LYS A 352 0.07 1.89 -8.56
N ARG A 353 -0.48 3.12 -8.67
CA ARG A 353 -0.90 3.94 -7.53
C ARG A 353 -2.43 3.98 -7.42
N ILE A 354 -2.94 3.85 -6.21
CA ILE A 354 -4.36 3.89 -5.87
C ILE A 354 -4.57 5.04 -4.89
N THR A 355 -5.54 5.90 -5.19
CA THR A 355 -5.87 7.05 -4.35
C THR A 355 -6.47 6.61 -3.01
N THR A 356 -6.22 7.36 -1.94
CA THR A 356 -6.81 7.13 -0.61
C THR A 356 -8.33 7.16 -0.67
N HIS A 357 -8.95 7.95 -1.55
CA HIS A 357 -10.39 7.93 -1.74
C HIS A 357 -10.89 6.56 -2.22
N GLN A 358 -10.26 5.99 -3.25
CA GLN A 358 -10.58 4.65 -3.75
C GLN A 358 -10.35 3.61 -2.65
N LEU A 359 -9.22 3.68 -1.93
CA LEU A 359 -8.89 2.77 -0.83
C LEU A 359 -9.92 2.83 0.30
N ASN A 360 -10.37 4.02 0.69
CA ASN A 360 -11.38 4.22 1.72
C ASN A 360 -12.72 3.62 1.29
N LYS A 361 -13.14 3.86 0.04
CA LYS A 361 -14.35 3.26 -0.53
C LYS A 361 -14.28 1.72 -0.57
N PHE A 362 -13.10 1.18 -0.88
CA PHE A 362 -12.86 -0.26 -0.82
C PHE A 362 -13.03 -0.80 0.60
N ILE A 363 -12.40 -0.17 1.59
CA ILE A 363 -12.51 -0.59 2.99
C ILE A 363 -13.96 -0.56 3.46
N GLU A 364 -14.69 0.51 3.16
CA GLU A 364 -16.11 0.63 3.51
C GLU A 364 -16.93 -0.52 2.90
N THR A 365 -16.77 -0.76 1.60
CA THR A 365 -17.47 -1.84 0.88
C THR A 365 -17.11 -3.23 1.43
N ALA A 366 -15.83 -3.49 1.67
CA ALA A 366 -15.34 -4.77 2.18
C ALA A 366 -15.82 -5.03 3.62
N MET A 367 -15.86 -4.00 4.46
CA MET A 367 -16.36 -4.10 5.84
C MET A 367 -17.88 -4.24 5.92
N GLN A 368 -18.64 -3.69 4.96
CA GLN A 368 -20.09 -3.89 4.87
C GLN A 368 -20.44 -5.31 4.44
N ARG A 369 -19.70 -5.87 3.47
CA ARG A 369 -19.90 -7.25 3.01
C ARG A 369 -19.61 -8.29 4.08
N ASN A 370 -18.54 -8.11 4.84
CA ASN A 370 -18.17 -9.00 5.93
C ASN A 370 -17.68 -8.17 7.10
N HIS A 371 -18.44 -8.16 8.19
CA HIS A 371 -18.09 -7.37 9.36
C HIS A 371 -16.97 -8.03 10.18
N PRO A 372 -16.02 -7.26 10.73
CA PRO A 372 -14.99 -7.82 11.57
C PRO A 372 -15.58 -8.37 12.87
N PRO A 373 -15.10 -9.54 13.34
CA PRO A 373 -15.56 -10.12 14.59
C PRO A 373 -15.22 -9.21 15.77
N MET A 374 -16.02 -9.29 16.84
CA MET A 374 -15.75 -8.58 18.09
C MET A 374 -14.73 -9.36 18.91
N MET A 375 -13.70 -8.67 19.37
CA MET A 375 -12.63 -9.26 20.19
C MET A 375 -12.57 -8.51 21.53
N MET A 376 -12.65 -9.24 22.64
CA MET A 376 -12.60 -8.66 24.00
C MET A 376 -13.62 -7.53 24.21
N GLY A 377 -14.84 -7.69 23.67
CA GLY A 377 -15.91 -6.66 23.72
C GLY A 377 -15.66 -5.42 22.87
N LYS A 378 -14.54 -5.34 22.13
CA LYS A 378 -14.19 -4.23 21.25
C LYS A 378 -14.30 -4.64 19.79
N ARG A 379 -14.83 -3.74 18.96
CA ARG A 379 -14.90 -3.93 17.50
C ARG A 379 -13.68 -3.30 16.84
N LEU A 380 -13.10 -4.00 15.85
CA LEU A 380 -12.08 -3.42 14.98
C LEU A 380 -12.71 -2.25 14.21
N ARG A 381 -12.07 -1.08 14.27
CA ARG A 381 -12.42 0.09 13.46
C ARG A 381 -11.24 0.39 12.56
N VAL A 382 -11.46 0.35 11.25
CA VAL A 382 -10.52 0.85 10.24
C VAL A 382 -10.94 2.27 9.89
N TYR A 383 -10.07 3.23 10.11
CA TYR A 383 -10.35 4.65 9.87
C TYR A 383 -10.14 5.01 8.40
N TYR A 384 -9.01 4.61 7.83
CA TYR A 384 -8.68 4.82 6.44
C TYR A 384 -7.51 3.92 6.04
N MET A 385 -7.31 3.77 4.73
CA MET A 385 -6.19 3.04 4.15
C MET A 385 -5.49 3.93 3.12
N ALA A 386 -4.16 3.90 3.12
CA ALA A 386 -3.36 4.72 2.22
C ALA A 386 -2.21 3.91 1.61
N GLN A 387 -1.84 4.24 0.37
CA GLN A 387 -0.65 3.69 -0.28
C GLN A 387 0.55 4.60 -0.02
N VAL A 388 1.57 4.05 0.64
CA VAL A 388 2.75 4.80 1.09
C VAL A 388 3.99 4.56 0.24
N ALA A 389 4.00 3.51 -0.57
CA ALA A 389 5.06 3.28 -1.54
C ALA A 389 4.55 2.52 -2.76
N ILE A 390 5.25 2.73 -3.87
CA ILE A 390 5.19 1.91 -5.08
C ILE A 390 6.50 1.12 -5.19
N ASN A 391 6.46 -0.05 -5.82
CA ASN A 391 7.60 -0.94 -6.05
C ASN A 391 8.47 -1.28 -4.80
N PRO A 392 7.98 -2.10 -3.84
CA PRO A 392 6.69 -2.79 -3.82
C PRO A 392 5.52 -1.89 -3.37
N PRO A 393 4.29 -2.19 -3.81
CA PRO A 393 3.08 -1.59 -3.28
C PRO A 393 2.95 -1.79 -1.77
N LYS A 394 3.12 -0.71 -1.01
CA LYS A 394 2.97 -0.68 0.45
C LYS A 394 1.72 0.08 0.83
N PHE A 395 0.87 -0.56 1.62
CA PHE A 395 -0.36 0.03 2.14
C PHE A 395 -0.34 0.04 3.66
N ILE A 396 -0.80 1.14 4.24
CA ILE A 396 -1.00 1.27 5.69
C ILE A 396 -2.49 1.40 5.96
N LEU A 397 -3.01 0.51 6.79
CA LEU A 397 -4.36 0.59 7.34
C LEU A 397 -4.29 1.22 8.72
N PHE A 398 -4.97 2.35 8.89
CA PHE A 398 -5.07 3.02 10.17
C PHE A 398 -6.24 2.45 10.93
N VAL A 399 -5.96 1.78 12.04
CA VAL A 399 -6.94 1.08 12.86
C VAL A 399 -6.97 1.61 14.28
N ASN A 400 -8.04 1.33 15.02
CA ASN A 400 -8.08 1.62 16.45
C ASN A 400 -6.99 0.85 17.21
N TYR A 401 -7.00 -0.47 17.13
CA TYR A 401 -6.04 -1.33 17.80
C TYR A 401 -5.61 -2.48 16.87
N PRO A 402 -4.31 -2.56 16.50
CA PRO A 402 -3.82 -3.60 15.58
C PRO A 402 -4.05 -5.02 16.06
N ASN A 403 -4.05 -5.28 17.37
CA ASN A 403 -4.29 -6.60 17.95
C ASN A 403 -5.73 -7.11 17.77
N LEU A 404 -6.69 -6.25 17.42
CA LEU A 404 -8.05 -6.67 17.06
C LEU A 404 -8.13 -7.23 15.63
N MET A 405 -7.06 -7.09 14.84
CA MET A 405 -7.01 -7.59 13.47
C MET A 405 -6.66 -9.09 13.47
N MET A 406 -7.67 -9.96 13.38
CA MET A 406 -7.44 -11.40 13.23
C MET A 406 -6.82 -11.75 11.87
N GLU A 407 -5.97 -12.78 11.84
CA GLU A 407 -5.28 -13.21 10.62
C GLU A 407 -6.25 -13.66 9.51
N SER A 408 -7.36 -14.31 9.88
CA SER A 408 -8.43 -14.69 8.94
C SER A 408 -9.06 -13.47 8.25
N TYR A 409 -9.34 -12.41 9.01
CA TYR A 409 -9.92 -11.19 8.45
C TYR A 409 -8.88 -10.37 7.67
N LYS A 410 -7.61 -10.41 8.09
CA LYS A 410 -6.51 -9.82 7.31
C LYS A 410 -6.40 -10.50 5.93
N LYS A 411 -6.48 -11.82 5.88
CA LYS A 411 -6.54 -12.60 4.62
C LYS A 411 -7.77 -12.26 3.79
N TYR A 412 -8.94 -12.10 4.42
CA TYR A 412 -10.15 -11.64 3.73
C TYR A 412 -9.95 -10.28 3.05
N LEU A 413 -9.46 -9.27 3.78
CA LEU A 413 -9.17 -7.94 3.22
C LEU A 413 -8.15 -8.02 2.10
N TYR A 414 -7.08 -8.80 2.28
CA TYR A 414 -6.05 -9.00 1.27
C TYR A 414 -6.61 -9.61 -0.03
N ASN A 415 -7.43 -10.66 0.09
CA ASN A 415 -8.04 -11.33 -1.07
C ASN A 415 -9.03 -10.41 -1.80
N GLN A 416 -9.91 -9.73 -1.06
CA GLN A 416 -10.84 -8.76 -1.64
C GLN A 416 -10.12 -7.59 -2.31
N PHE A 417 -8.99 -7.15 -1.74
CA PHE A 417 -8.18 -6.09 -2.32
C PHE A 417 -7.57 -6.50 -3.66
N ARG A 418 -7.01 -7.72 -3.72
CA ARG A 418 -6.48 -8.29 -4.97
C ARG A 418 -7.56 -8.49 -6.02
N GLU A 419 -8.74 -8.95 -5.63
CA GLU A 419 -9.88 -9.11 -6.53
C GLU A 419 -10.33 -7.76 -7.12
N THR A 420 -10.30 -6.69 -6.33
CA THR A 420 -10.75 -5.35 -6.76
C THR A 420 -9.71 -4.62 -7.61
N TYR A 421 -8.44 -4.63 -7.20
CA TYR A 421 -7.40 -3.79 -7.79
C TYR A 421 -6.34 -4.54 -8.59
N GLY A 422 -6.30 -5.87 -8.54
CA GLY A 422 -5.28 -6.66 -9.21
C GLY A 422 -3.97 -6.74 -8.42
N PHE A 423 -2.87 -6.28 -9.01
CA PHE A 423 -1.46 -6.53 -8.59
C PHE A 423 -0.97 -7.95 -8.88
N THR A 424 -1.34 -8.48 -10.04
CA THR A 424 -0.84 -9.77 -10.52
C THR A 424 0.68 -9.74 -10.61
N GLY A 425 1.32 -10.73 -9.99
CA GLY A 425 2.78 -10.90 -9.95
C GLY A 425 3.53 -9.96 -9.04
N VAL A 426 2.85 -9.13 -8.26
CA VAL A 426 3.49 -8.22 -7.31
C VAL A 426 3.03 -8.53 -5.88
N PRO A 427 3.95 -8.68 -4.91
CA PRO A 427 3.61 -8.83 -3.51
C PRO A 427 3.02 -7.53 -2.96
N ILE A 428 1.94 -7.65 -2.19
CA ILE A 428 1.28 -6.50 -1.55
C ILE A 428 1.65 -6.48 -0.07
N LEU A 429 2.28 -5.41 0.37
CA LEU A 429 2.68 -5.24 1.76
C LEU A 429 1.62 -4.40 2.49
N MET A 430 0.80 -5.05 3.32
CA MET A 430 -0.22 -4.38 4.14
C MET A 430 0.23 -4.33 5.61
N HIS A 431 0.43 -3.12 6.11
CA HIS A 431 0.79 -2.86 7.51
C HIS A 431 -0.37 -2.22 8.27
N LEU A 432 -0.47 -2.54 9.55
CA LEU A 432 -1.45 -1.93 10.45
C LEU A 432 -0.78 -0.85 11.29
N LYS A 433 -1.44 0.31 11.41
CA LYS A 433 -1.01 1.38 12.30
C LYS A 433 -2.14 1.72 13.27
N GLY A 434 -1.87 1.55 14.57
CA GLY A 434 -2.79 1.96 15.63
C GLY A 434 -2.77 3.47 15.86
N LYS A 435 -3.80 4.01 16.51
CA LYS A 435 -3.71 5.36 17.08
C LYS A 435 -2.59 5.41 18.15
N GLU A 436 -1.80 6.48 18.15
CA GLU A 436 -0.94 6.77 19.29
C GLU A 436 -1.81 6.92 20.53
N LYS A 437 -1.58 6.07 21.54
CA LYS A 437 -2.29 6.13 22.82
C LYS A 437 -2.12 7.53 23.42
N THR A 438 -3.24 8.18 23.69
CA THR A 438 -3.28 9.49 24.33
C THR A 438 -2.65 9.39 25.72
N ARG A 439 -2.04 10.46 26.24
CA ARG A 439 -1.40 10.46 27.58
C ARG A 439 -2.34 9.95 28.69
N LYS A 440 -3.66 10.19 28.56
CA LYS A 440 -4.72 9.66 29.44
C LYS A 440 -4.89 8.14 29.37
N GLU A 441 -4.88 7.55 28.17
CA GLU A 441 -5.04 6.10 27.97
C GLU A 441 -3.81 5.32 28.49
N LYS A 442 -2.61 5.90 28.37
CA LYS A 442 -1.39 5.36 28.99
C LYS A 442 -1.46 5.39 30.52
N GLN A 443 -2.08 6.41 31.11
CA GLN A 443 -2.28 6.52 32.56
C GLN A 443 -3.35 5.54 33.07
N GLU A 444 -4.43 5.34 32.32
CA GLU A 444 -5.49 4.37 32.67
C GLU A 444 -5.02 2.92 32.59
N GLU A 445 -4.22 2.55 31.58
CA GLU A 445 -3.61 1.20 31.52
C GLU A 445 -2.59 0.98 32.63
N ALA A 446 -1.77 1.99 32.97
CA ALA A 446 -0.85 1.91 34.10
C ALA A 446 -1.61 1.73 35.42
N MET A 447 -2.76 2.41 35.59
CA MET A 447 -3.64 2.26 36.75
C MET A 447 -4.35 0.89 36.81
N GLN A 448 -4.71 0.30 35.66
CA GLN A 448 -5.34 -1.02 35.60
C GLN A 448 -4.35 -2.15 35.88
N GLN A 449 -3.08 -2.00 35.51
CA GLN A 449 -2.02 -2.99 35.81
C GLN A 449 -1.58 -2.97 37.29
N THR A 450 -1.84 -1.87 38.01
CA THR A 450 -1.53 -1.73 39.45
C THR A 450 -2.66 -2.17 40.39
N ARG A 451 -3.83 -2.60 39.89
CA ARG A 451 -4.90 -3.07 40.78
C ARG A 451 -4.55 -4.45 41.35
N PRO A 452 -4.48 -4.62 42.68
CA PRO A 452 -4.25 -5.94 43.29
C PRO A 452 -5.41 -6.87 42.94
N LYS A 453 -5.11 -8.13 42.63
CA LYS A 453 -6.12 -9.18 42.45
C LYS A 453 -6.96 -9.28 43.73
N PRO A 454 -8.30 -9.45 43.64
CA PRO A 454 -9.12 -9.62 44.83
C PRO A 454 -8.65 -10.85 45.62
N PRO A 455 -8.65 -10.78 46.97
CA PRO A 455 -8.21 -11.91 47.78
C PRO A 455 -9.15 -13.10 47.55
N LYS A 456 -8.57 -14.30 47.41
CA LYS A 456 -9.34 -15.54 47.38
C LYS A 456 -10.08 -15.65 48.72
N MET A 457 -11.40 -15.70 48.69
CA MET A 457 -12.21 -16.03 49.87
C MET A 457 -11.83 -17.43 50.33
N VAL A 458 -11.25 -17.52 51.52
CA VAL A 458 -11.05 -18.77 52.26
C VAL A 458 -12.36 -19.00 53.02
N SER A 459 -13.09 -20.06 52.66
CA SER A 459 -14.23 -20.54 53.43
C SER A 459 -13.74 -21.14 54.74
N THR A 460 -14.07 -20.53 55.87
CA THR A 460 -13.95 -21.15 57.20
C THR A 460 -15.14 -22.07 57.46
N PRO A 461 -14.94 -23.25 58.06
CA PRO A 461 -16.03 -24.15 58.43
C PRO A 461 -16.62 -23.72 59.78
N THR A 462 -17.94 -23.73 59.89
CA THR A 462 -18.65 -23.75 61.18
C THR A 462 -19.66 -24.87 61.14
N GLU A 463 -19.46 -25.82 62.04
CA GLU A 463 -20.34 -26.94 62.40
C GLU A 463 -21.58 -26.41 63.13
N GLU A 464 -22.75 -26.99 62.82
CA GLU A 464 -23.96 -27.17 63.65
C GLU A 464 -24.96 -27.93 62.75
N GLU A 465 -24.98 -29.26 62.85
CA GLU A 465 -25.92 -30.07 63.65
C GLU A 465 -27.17 -30.49 62.85
N GLU A 466 -27.20 -31.82 62.61
CA GLU A 466 -28.28 -32.79 62.44
C GLU A 466 -29.74 -32.31 62.25
N PHE A 467 -30.47 -32.97 61.35
CA PHE A 467 -31.73 -33.67 61.69
C PHE A 467 -32.26 -34.49 60.47
N PHE A 468 -32.37 -35.81 60.68
CA PHE A 468 -33.35 -36.79 60.16
C PHE A 468 -33.34 -37.32 58.70
N GLU A 469 -32.98 -38.62 58.59
CA GLU A 469 -33.72 -39.76 57.96
C GLU A 469 -35.19 -39.45 57.58
N ASP A 470 -35.84 -39.98 56.53
CA ASP A 470 -35.67 -41.20 55.74
C ASP A 470 -36.60 -41.11 54.50
N ASP A 471 -36.50 -42.14 53.65
CA ASP A 471 -37.52 -42.70 52.73
C ASP A 471 -37.30 -42.56 51.21
N GLU A 472 -37.00 -43.75 50.64
CA GLU A 472 -37.59 -44.36 49.42
C GLU A 472 -37.33 -43.67 48.07
N GLU A 473 -36.95 -44.30 46.95
CA GLU A 473 -36.80 -45.69 46.50
C GLU A 473 -35.98 -45.61 45.18
N PHE A 474 -35.07 -46.58 44.99
CA PHE A 474 -34.85 -47.42 43.79
C PHE A 474 -35.61 -47.07 42.46
N SER A 475 -35.09 -47.26 41.24
CA SER A 475 -33.96 -48.05 40.73
C SER A 475 -33.60 -47.65 39.30
N ASP A 476 -32.32 -47.85 38.98
CA ASP A 476 -31.72 -48.40 37.75
C ASP A 476 -32.66 -48.88 36.63
N TRP A 477 -32.20 -48.77 35.36
CA TRP A 477 -31.71 -49.92 34.60
C TRP A 477 -30.98 -49.46 33.32
N ASP A 478 -29.80 -50.05 33.17
CA ASP A 478 -28.77 -49.86 32.15
C ASP A 478 -29.18 -50.30 30.74
N GLU A 479 -28.38 -49.78 29.80
CA GLU A 479 -28.16 -50.21 28.42
C GLU A 479 -28.16 -51.73 28.21
N THR A 480 -28.68 -52.20 27.06
CA THR A 480 -27.88 -52.87 26.01
C THR A 480 -28.71 -53.38 24.83
N ASP A 481 -28.05 -53.32 23.67
CA ASP A 481 -28.06 -54.26 22.54
C ASP A 481 -29.15 -54.34 21.46
N GLU A 482 -28.59 -54.25 20.24
CA GLU A 482 -28.99 -54.67 18.89
C GLU A 482 -30.01 -55.81 18.78
N ASN A 483 -31.02 -55.66 17.91
CA ASN A 483 -31.06 -56.39 16.64
C ASN A 483 -32.33 -56.17 15.79
N HIS A 484 -32.12 -56.22 14.47
CA HIS A 484 -33.02 -56.72 13.41
C HIS A 484 -34.42 -56.10 13.20
N LEU A 485 -34.64 -55.50 12.01
CA LEU A 485 -35.44 -56.05 10.89
C LEU A 485 -36.09 -54.98 10.00
N ASN A 486 -35.80 -55.11 8.71
CA ASN A 486 -36.62 -54.94 7.50
C ASN A 486 -37.50 -53.71 7.22
N TRP A 487 -37.28 -53.26 5.99
CA TRP A 487 -37.97 -52.34 5.08
C TRP A 487 -39.48 -52.65 4.88
N PRO A 488 -40.33 -51.66 4.47
CA PRO A 488 -40.62 -51.40 3.05
C PRO A 488 -40.64 -49.91 2.61
#